data_AF-A0A9X8YQZ0-F1
#
_entry.id   AF-A0A9X8YQZ0-F1
#
_cell.length_a   1.000
_cell.length_b   1.000
_cell.length_c   1.000
_cell.angle_alpha   90.00
_cell.angle_beta   90.00
_cell.angle_gamma   90.00
#
_symmetry.space_group_name_H-M   'P 1'
#
loop_
_entity.id
_entity.type
_entity.pdbx_description
1 polymer ?
#
loop_
_entity_poly.entity_id
_entity_poly.type
_entity_poly.pdbx_seq_one_letter_code
_entity_poly.pdbx_strand_id
1 'polypeptide(L)'
;FMPKNSVAPLAFYFPGDLLSDYTDLELIGTISTMETFQKIYRPEIYNANSAAGQCYQPSLNNQDHSLTKIVYDREERSQLAIEQGKFTEEQFIKPYKPLLEQWSAHYAL
;
A
#
# COMPACT_ATOMS: atom_id res chain seq x y z
N PHE A 1 10.38 -10.40 7.56
CA PHE A 1 9.86 -11.74 7.90
C PHE A 1 9.56 -12.51 6.62
N MET A 2 9.53 -13.84 6.64
CA MET A 2 9.21 -14.66 5.47
C MET A 2 8.35 -15.84 5.93
N PRO A 3 7.01 -15.72 5.85
CA PRO A 3 6.10 -16.80 6.21
C PRO A 3 6.39 -18.06 5.39
N LYS A 4 6.02 -19.22 5.93
CA LYS A 4 6.19 -20.50 5.23
C LYS A 4 5.44 -20.44 3.88
N ASN A 5 6.11 -20.88 2.82
CA ASN A 5 5.61 -20.86 1.43
C ASN A 5 5.43 -19.47 0.81
N SER A 6 5.89 -18.39 1.44
CA SER A 6 5.95 -17.09 0.78
C SER A 6 6.94 -17.12 -0.39
N VAL A 7 6.64 -16.34 -1.42
CA VAL A 7 7.42 -16.27 -2.67
C VAL A 7 8.60 -15.30 -2.59
N ALA A 8 8.58 -14.40 -1.60
CA ALA A 8 9.64 -13.46 -1.27
C ALA A 8 9.56 -13.07 0.22
N PRO A 9 10.66 -12.58 0.81
CA PRO A 9 10.64 -11.99 2.15
C PRO A 9 9.87 -10.66 2.13
N LEU A 10 9.15 -10.40 3.22
CA LEU A 10 8.42 -9.16 3.47
C LEU A 10 9.16 -8.30 4.50
N ALA A 11 9.14 -6.99 4.26
CA ALA A 11 9.60 -5.99 5.22
C ALA A 11 8.41 -5.15 5.65
N PHE A 12 8.28 -4.94 6.96
CA PHE A 12 7.27 -4.06 7.54
C PHE A 12 8.00 -3.06 8.42
N TYR A 13 7.94 -1.79 8.05
CA TYR A 13 8.56 -0.69 8.79
C TYR A 13 7.46 0.01 9.59
N PHE A 14 7.71 0.23 10.87
CA PHE A 14 6.76 0.86 11.77
C PHE A 14 7.49 1.76 12.77
N PRO A 15 6.88 2.89 13.16
CA PRO A 15 7.20 3.59 14.40
C PRO A 15 6.32 3.08 15.56
N GLY A 16 6.77 3.25 16.80
CA GLY A 16 5.99 2.88 18.00
C GLY A 16 6.00 1.39 18.32
N ASP A 17 4.92 0.91 18.94
CA ASP A 17 4.71 -0.50 19.27
C ASP A 17 3.70 -1.13 18.30
N LEU A 18 4.21 -1.83 17.29
CA LEU A 18 3.39 -2.42 16.22
C LEU A 18 2.21 -3.27 16.72
N LEU A 19 2.41 -4.05 17.78
CA LEU A 19 1.41 -5.03 18.22
C LEU A 19 0.40 -4.43 19.21
N SER A 20 0.75 -3.32 19.84
CA SER A 20 -0.12 -2.63 20.79
C SER A 20 -0.86 -1.44 20.15
N ASP A 21 -0.25 -0.78 19.17
CA ASP A 21 -0.76 0.44 18.55
C ASP A 21 -1.74 0.16 17.40
N TYR A 22 -1.80 -1.07 16.91
CA TYR A 22 -2.66 -1.48 15.80
C TYR A 22 -3.44 -2.75 16.12
N THR A 23 -4.69 -2.78 15.65
CA THR A 23 -5.51 -3.99 15.69
C THR A 23 -5.05 -4.99 14.63
N ASP A 24 -5.36 -6.27 14.84
CA ASP A 24 -5.10 -7.32 13.86
C ASP A 24 -5.70 -7.00 12.48
N LEU A 25 -6.89 -6.38 12.43
CA LEU A 25 -7.55 -6.03 11.18
C LEU A 25 -6.78 -4.93 10.42
N GLU A 26 -6.27 -3.92 11.11
CA GLU A 26 -5.45 -2.87 10.50
C GLU A 26 -4.14 -3.44 9.95
N LEU A 27 -3.50 -4.34 10.69
CA LEU A 27 -2.29 -5.02 10.25
C LEU A 27 -2.55 -5.93 9.04
N ILE A 28 -3.58 -6.77 9.09
CA ILE A 28 -3.98 -7.64 7.99
C ILE A 28 -4.30 -6.81 6.75
N GLY A 29 -5.09 -5.74 6.89
CA GLY A 29 -5.46 -4.86 5.79
C GLY A 29 -4.26 -4.20 5.14
N THR A 30 -3.33 -3.69 5.96
CA THR A 30 -2.09 -3.05 5.47
C THR A 30 -1.20 -4.04 4.75
N ILE A 31 -0.94 -5.21 5.35
CA ILE A 31 -0.10 -6.26 4.76
C ILE A 31 -0.71 -6.76 3.45
N SER A 32 -2.03 -7.05 3.43
CA SER A 32 -2.74 -7.55 2.24
C SER A 32 -2.72 -6.54 1.09
N THR A 33 -2.89 -5.26 1.41
CA THR A 33 -2.81 -4.17 0.43
C THR A 33 -1.41 -4.07 -0.16
N MET A 34 -0.38 -4.10 0.69
CA MET A 34 1.02 -4.01 0.24
C MET A 34 1.44 -5.23 -0.59
N GLU A 35 1.04 -6.43 -0.19
CA GLU A 35 1.30 -7.66 -0.95
C GLU A 35 0.66 -7.58 -2.36
N THR A 36 -0.55 -7.04 -2.45
CA THR A 36 -1.25 -6.86 -3.74
C THR A 36 -0.51 -5.87 -4.63
N PHE A 37 -0.11 -4.72 -4.11
CA PHE A 37 0.66 -3.74 -4.89
C PHE A 37 2.01 -4.29 -5.34
N GLN A 38 2.69 -5.03 -4.49
CA GLN A 38 3.94 -5.70 -4.83
C GLN A 38 3.78 -6.67 -6.00
N LYS A 39 2.73 -7.49 -6.00
CA LYS A 39 2.39 -8.39 -7.13
C LYS A 39 2.14 -7.64 -8.43
N ILE A 40 1.47 -6.48 -8.36
CA ILE A 40 1.17 -5.66 -9.53
C ILE A 40 2.46 -5.00 -10.07
N TYR A 41 3.29 -4.43 -9.20
CA TYR A 41 4.44 -3.61 -9.62
C TYR A 41 5.72 -4.40 -9.90
N ARG A 42 5.94 -5.54 -9.23
CA ARG A 42 7.15 -6.37 -9.36
C ARG A 42 6.77 -7.86 -9.30
N PRO A 43 5.96 -8.34 -10.25
CA PRO A 43 5.51 -9.74 -10.27
C PRO A 43 6.67 -10.74 -10.32
N GLU A 44 7.80 -10.39 -10.92
CA GLU A 44 9.01 -11.22 -11.02
C GLU A 44 9.56 -11.62 -9.64
N ILE A 45 9.32 -10.76 -8.63
CA ILE A 45 9.75 -10.92 -7.25
C ILE A 45 8.60 -11.43 -6.38
N TYR A 46 7.42 -10.80 -6.48
CA TYR A 46 6.33 -10.98 -5.51
C TYR A 46 5.15 -11.79 -6.03
N ASN A 47 5.14 -12.19 -7.30
CA ASN A 47 4.15 -13.08 -7.91
C ASN A 47 4.82 -14.26 -8.63
N ALA A 48 5.94 -14.74 -8.09
CA ALA A 48 6.62 -15.95 -8.55
C ALA A 48 5.73 -17.18 -8.31
N ASN A 49 5.84 -18.19 -9.17
CA ASN A 49 5.01 -19.41 -9.04
C ASN A 49 5.60 -20.44 -8.05
N SER A 50 6.80 -20.16 -7.54
CA SER A 50 7.53 -20.99 -6.60
C SER A 50 7.82 -20.24 -5.29
N ALA A 51 7.84 -20.98 -4.18
CA ALA A 51 8.17 -20.41 -2.88
C ALA A 51 9.65 -19.98 -2.83
N ALA A 52 9.94 -18.95 -2.04
CA ALA A 52 11.31 -18.50 -1.79
C ALA A 52 12.16 -19.61 -1.16
N GLY A 53 13.40 -19.75 -1.64
CA GLY A 53 14.40 -20.60 -1.01
C GLY A 53 14.85 -20.07 0.36
N GLN A 54 15.59 -20.90 1.12
CA GLN A 54 16.15 -20.51 2.43
C GLN A 54 17.05 -19.28 2.34
N CYS A 55 17.83 -19.19 1.25
CA CYS A 55 18.54 -17.98 0.85
C CYS A 55 17.82 -17.38 -0.36
N TYR A 56 17.26 -16.19 -0.19
CA TYR A 56 16.51 -15.51 -1.24
C TYR A 56 17.35 -14.39 -1.88
N GLN A 57 17.39 -14.37 -3.21
CA GLN A 57 17.96 -13.28 -3.99
C GLN A 57 16.93 -12.84 -5.05
N PRO A 58 16.39 -11.61 -4.97
CA PRO A 58 15.43 -11.14 -5.95
C PRO A 58 16.08 -10.95 -7.32
N SER A 59 15.33 -11.23 -8.38
CA SER A 59 15.76 -10.99 -9.77
C SER A 59 14.60 -10.44 -10.59
N LEU A 60 14.83 -9.32 -11.27
CA LEU A 60 13.88 -8.75 -12.23
C LEU A 60 13.84 -9.53 -13.54
N ASN A 61 14.72 -10.51 -13.71
CA ASN A 61 14.75 -11.39 -14.89
C ASN A 61 14.17 -12.78 -14.59
N ASN A 62 13.55 -12.99 -13.43
CA ASN A 62 12.90 -14.25 -13.09
C ASN A 62 11.71 -14.48 -14.03
N GLN A 63 11.75 -15.53 -14.85
CA GLN A 63 10.68 -15.86 -15.80
C GLN A 63 9.55 -16.68 -15.18
N ASP A 64 9.79 -17.31 -14.03
CA ASP A 64 8.78 -18.12 -13.34
C ASP A 64 7.89 -17.24 -12.45
N HIS A 65 7.06 -16.41 -13.08
CA HIS A 65 6.08 -15.58 -12.41
C HIS A 65 4.80 -15.44 -13.23
N SER A 66 3.73 -14.99 -12.57
CA SER A 66 2.47 -14.67 -13.21
C SER A 66 2.28 -13.15 -13.29
N LEU A 67 1.81 -12.64 -14.43
CA LEU A 67 1.37 -11.25 -14.51
C LEU A 67 -0.05 -11.12 -13.95
N THR A 68 -0.32 -10.01 -13.28
CA THR A 68 -1.69 -9.69 -12.88
C THR A 68 -2.49 -9.22 -14.10
N LYS A 69 -3.82 -9.39 -14.08
CA LYS A 69 -4.72 -8.82 -15.09
C LYS A 69 -5.07 -7.35 -14.81
N ILE A 70 -4.44 -6.77 -13.79
CA ILE A 70 -4.69 -5.40 -13.35
C ILE A 70 -3.77 -4.49 -14.14
N VAL A 71 -4.36 -3.58 -14.91
CA VAL A 71 -3.64 -2.55 -15.64
C VAL A 71 -3.67 -1.28 -14.79
N TYR A 72 -2.49 -0.74 -14.51
CA TYR A 72 -2.38 0.56 -13.83
C TYR A 72 -2.55 1.68 -14.86
N ASP A 73 -3.78 2.13 -15.05
CA ASP A 73 -4.11 3.27 -15.90
C ASP A 73 -3.69 4.58 -15.21
N ARG A 74 -2.62 5.17 -15.71
CA ARG A 74 -2.05 6.41 -15.15
C ARG A 74 -2.89 7.64 -15.49
N GLU A 75 -3.59 7.61 -16.63
CA GLU A 75 -4.43 8.72 -17.08
C GLU A 75 -5.69 8.76 -16.23
N GLU A 76 -6.39 7.64 -16.12
CA GLU A 76 -7.57 7.51 -15.27
C GLU A 76 -7.26 7.87 -13.82
N ARG A 77 -6.16 7.33 -13.24
CA ARG A 77 -5.73 7.67 -11.88
C ARG A 77 -5.51 9.18 -11.70
N SER A 78 -4.96 9.85 -12.70
CA SER A 78 -4.70 11.29 -12.61
C SER A 78 -5.99 12.10 -12.72
N GLN A 79 -6.93 11.68 -13.57
CA GLN A 79 -8.25 12.28 -13.66
C GLN A 79 -9.02 12.12 -12.34
N LEU A 80 -9.10 10.90 -11.82
CA LEU A 80 -9.80 10.61 -10.56
C LEU A 80 -9.20 11.37 -9.37
N ALA A 81 -7.87 11.54 -9.31
CA ALA A 81 -7.24 12.34 -8.26
C ALA A 81 -7.67 13.82 -8.31
N ILE A 82 -7.83 14.39 -9.50
CA ILE A 82 -8.33 15.76 -9.68
C ILE A 82 -9.80 15.85 -9.25
N GLU A 83 -10.63 14.91 -9.68
CA GLU A 83 -12.05 14.85 -9.32
C GLU A 83 -12.24 14.69 -7.80
N GLN A 84 -11.50 13.79 -7.18
CA GLN A 84 -11.50 13.59 -5.73
C GLN A 84 -11.04 14.85 -4.99
N GLY A 85 -10.01 15.54 -5.50
CA GLY A 85 -9.55 16.82 -4.95
C GLY A 85 -10.63 17.89 -4.96
N LYS A 86 -11.31 18.08 -6.11
CA LYS A 86 -12.43 19.03 -6.24
C LYS A 86 -13.61 18.67 -5.34
N PHE A 87 -14.00 17.40 -5.33
CA PHE A 87 -15.08 16.92 -4.47
C PHE A 87 -14.77 17.15 -2.99
N THR A 88 -13.55 16.84 -2.55
CA THR A 88 -13.09 17.07 -1.18
C THR A 88 -13.09 18.57 -0.86
N GLU A 89 -12.63 19.42 -1.78
CA GLU A 89 -12.65 20.87 -1.60
C GLU A 89 -14.08 21.39 -1.38
N GLU A 90 -15.03 20.98 -2.23
CA GLU A 90 -16.40 21.49 -2.23
C GLU A 90 -17.25 20.91 -1.10
N GLN A 91 -17.14 19.62 -0.83
CA GLN A 91 -18.05 18.92 0.09
C GLN A 91 -17.50 18.81 1.52
N PHE A 92 -16.18 18.95 1.70
CA PHE A 92 -15.54 18.79 3.00
C PHE A 92 -14.76 20.04 3.42
N ILE A 93 -13.80 20.50 2.62
CA ILE A 93 -12.94 21.63 3.03
C ILE A 93 -13.73 22.93 3.16
N LYS A 94 -14.46 23.37 2.11
CA LYS A 94 -15.20 24.64 2.14
C LYS A 94 -16.29 24.69 3.22
N PRO A 95 -17.17 23.68 3.37
CA PRO A 95 -18.25 23.72 4.36
C PRO A 95 -17.75 23.70 5.80
N TYR A 96 -16.63 23.02 6.05
CA TYR A 96 -16.09 22.84 7.41
C TYR A 96 -14.81 23.63 7.66
N LYS A 97 -14.46 24.58 6.78
CA LYS A 97 -13.20 25.35 6.85
C LYS A 97 -12.91 25.93 8.23
N PRO A 98 -13.84 26.63 8.92
CA PRO A 98 -13.56 27.21 10.23
C PRO A 98 -13.25 26.14 11.29
N LEU A 99 -13.96 25.00 11.24
CA LEU A 99 -13.73 23.89 12.16
C LEU A 99 -12.37 23.23 11.92
N LEU A 100 -12.01 23.01 10.65
CA LEU A 100 -10.71 22.44 10.26
C LEU A 100 -9.55 23.37 10.62
N GLU A 101 -9.72 24.69 10.46
CA GLU A 101 -8.74 25.70 10.88
C GLU A 101 -8.57 25.69 12.41
N GLN A 102 -9.67 25.67 13.17
CA GLN A 102 -9.59 25.57 14.62
C GLN A 102 -8.93 24.27 15.06
N TRP A 103 -9.31 23.13 14.48
CA TRP A 103 -8.75 21.83 14.80
C TRP A 103 -7.24 21.79 14.52
N SER A 104 -6.81 22.19 13.32
CA SER A 104 -5.39 22.17 12.93
C SER A 104 -4.51 23.12 13.77
N ALA A 105 -5.06 24.24 14.28
CA ALA A 105 -4.35 25.13 15.19
C ALA A 105 -3.91 24.46 16.51
N HIS A 106 -4.54 23.35 16.93
CA HIS A 106 -4.14 22.58 18.12
C HIS A 106 -2.97 21.62 17.86
N TYR A 107 -2.59 21.40 16.59
CA TYR A 107 -1.53 20.49 16.17
C TYR A 107 -0.39 21.20 15.44
N ALA A 108 -0.48 22.54 15.30
CA ALA A 108 0.67 23.34 14.92
C ALA A 108 1.68 23.30 16.09
N LEU A 109 2.77 22.56 15.87
CA LEU A 109 3.96 22.55 16.74
C LEU A 109 4.57 23.95 16.88
#